data_AF-A0AAV0W266-F1
#
_entry.id   AF-A0AAV0W266-F1
#
_cell.length_a   1.000
_cell.length_b   1.000
_cell.length_c   1.000
_cell.angle_alpha   90.00
_cell.angle_beta   90.00
_cell.angle_gamma   90.00
#
_symmetry.space_group_name_H-M   'P 1'
#
loop_
_entity.id
_entity.type
_entity.pdbx_description
1 polymer ?
#
loop_
_entity_poly.entity_id
_entity_poly.type
_entity_poly.pdbx_seq_one_letter_code
_entity_poly.pdbx_strand_id
1 'polypeptide(L)'
;MKDLLKLLEPFTIVTEVLGGENYTTASIAHRLIKSLLNTLKVSEIDTNFLTTVKKLILNDLKYRREIMGLILAKSSALDYRFRELKFLSEEEKETVWKQLENELKKLISDPEIKK
;
A
#
# COMPACT_ATOMS: atom_id res chain seq x y z
N MET A 1 27.68 6.04 -5.05
CA MET A 1 27.33 5.58 -3.68
C MET A 1 26.42 6.57 -2.95
N LYS A 2 26.72 7.88 -2.93
CA LYS A 2 25.84 8.91 -2.31
C LYS A 2 24.43 8.97 -2.89
N ASP A 3 24.27 8.80 -4.21
CA ASP A 3 22.95 8.84 -4.85
C ASP A 3 22.09 7.61 -4.52
N LEU A 4 22.73 6.47 -4.26
CA LEU A 4 22.05 5.26 -3.80
C LEU A 4 21.56 5.41 -2.36
N LEU A 5 22.36 6.05 -1.49
CA LEU A 5 21.93 6.35 -0.12
C LEU A 5 20.72 7.28 -0.10
N LYS A 6 20.73 8.34 -0.93
CA LYS A 6 19.57 9.23 -1.11
C LYS A 6 18.34 8.50 -1.65
N LEU A 7 18.53 7.51 -2.53
CA LEU A 7 17.44 6.67 -3.04
C LEU A 7 16.80 5.80 -1.95
N LEU A 8 17.58 5.35 -0.97
CA LEU A 8 17.14 4.46 0.10
C LEU A 8 16.61 5.20 1.33
N GLU A 9 16.83 6.51 1.43
CA GLU A 9 16.31 7.34 2.53
C GLU A 9 14.77 7.21 2.71
N PRO A 10 13.93 7.25 1.65
CA PRO A 10 12.49 7.02 1.78
C PRO A 10 12.13 5.64 2.33
N PHE A 11 12.96 4.61 2.07
CA PHE A 11 12.74 3.27 2.61
C PHE A 11 12.98 3.24 4.11
N THR A 12 13.99 3.95 4.60
CA THR A 12 14.28 4.07 6.03
C THR A 12 13.08 4.62 6.78
N ILE A 13 12.52 5.73 6.29
CA ILE A 13 11.32 6.36 6.86
C ILE A 13 10.14 5.38 6.88
N VAL A 14 9.90 4.68 5.77
CA VAL A 14 8.79 3.72 5.69
C VAL A 14 9.00 2.54 6.65
N THR A 15 10.22 2.03 6.78
CA THR A 15 10.53 0.94 7.70
C THR A 15 10.46 1.37 9.16
N GLU A 16 10.78 2.62 9.48
CA GLU A 16 10.59 3.17 10.83
C GLU A 16 9.11 3.32 11.17
N VAL A 17 8.28 3.81 10.24
CA VAL A 17 6.84 3.90 10.45
C VAL A 17 6.22 2.50 10.58
N LEU A 18 6.66 1.54 9.76
CA LEU A 18 6.20 0.16 9.86
C LEU A 18 6.71 -0.51 11.15
N GLY A 19 7.97 -0.31 11.53
CA GLY A 19 8.58 -0.99 12.69
C GLY A 19 8.39 -0.29 14.04
N GLY A 20 7.95 0.97 14.05
CA GLY A 20 7.90 1.83 15.24
C GLY A 20 6.57 1.82 15.99
N GLU A 21 5.47 1.34 15.39
CA GLU A 21 4.21 1.13 16.11
C GLU A 21 4.17 -0.28 16.73
N ASN A 22 3.66 -0.41 17.97
CA ASN A 22 3.47 -1.72 18.64
C ASN A 22 2.59 -2.70 17.84
N TYR A 23 1.83 -2.20 16.85
CA TYR A 23 1.03 -2.98 15.93
C TYR A 23 1.13 -2.38 14.53
N THR A 24 2.07 -2.86 13.73
CA THR A 24 2.12 -2.54 12.29
C THR A 24 0.87 -3.10 11.62
N THR A 25 -0.14 -2.25 11.37
CA THR A 25 -1.37 -2.70 10.76
C THR A 25 -1.25 -2.71 9.23
N ALA A 26 -1.83 -3.73 8.59
CA ALA A 26 -1.97 -3.79 7.13
C ALA A 26 -2.67 -2.53 6.54
N SER A 27 -3.39 -1.77 7.37
CA SER A 27 -4.09 -0.54 7.02
C SER A 27 -3.17 0.64 6.66
N ILE A 28 -1.94 0.72 7.18
CA ILE A 28 -1.00 1.80 6.82
C ILE A 28 -0.11 1.42 5.64
N ALA A 29 0.13 0.12 5.45
CA ALA A 29 1.08 -0.39 4.46
C ALA A 29 0.72 0.02 3.02
N HIS A 30 -0.57 0.02 2.65
CA HIS A 30 -0.98 0.44 1.30
C HIS A 30 -0.56 1.88 1.00
N ARG A 31 -0.82 2.79 1.95
CA ARG A 31 -0.47 4.20 1.82
C ARG A 31 1.04 4.39 1.68
N LEU A 32 1.84 3.68 2.48
CA LEU A 32 3.29 3.78 2.46
C LEU A 32 3.89 3.23 1.15
N ILE A 33 3.38 2.10 0.65
CA ILE A 33 3.80 1.55 -0.65
C ILE A 33 3.49 2.55 -1.77
N LYS A 34 2.30 3.17 -1.77
CA LYS A 34 1.97 4.19 -2.78
C LYS A 34 2.85 5.45 -2.63
N SER A 35 3.21 5.82 -1.42
CA SER A 35 4.17 6.91 -1.19
C SER A 35 5.54 6.58 -1.78
N LEU A 36 6.07 5.37 -1.57
CA LEU A 36 7.34 4.93 -2.16
C LEU A 36 7.29 4.95 -3.68
N LEU A 37 6.21 4.43 -4.28
CA LEU A 37 6.03 4.45 -5.73
C LEU A 37 6.04 5.87 -6.30
N ASN A 38 5.50 6.84 -5.57
CA ASN A 38 5.51 8.24 -5.98
C ASN A 38 6.91 8.87 -5.85
N THR A 39 7.63 8.57 -4.77
CA THR A 39 8.99 9.09 -4.55
C THR A 39 10.02 8.51 -5.52
N LEU A 40 9.81 7.26 -5.96
CA LEU A 40 10.74 6.54 -6.84
C LEU A 40 10.51 6.81 -8.34
N LYS A 41 9.62 7.73 -8.71
CA LYS A 41 9.43 8.11 -10.11
C LYS A 41 10.77 8.53 -10.73
N VAL A 42 11.03 7.98 -11.91
CA VAL A 42 12.24 8.29 -12.68
C VAL A 42 12.18 9.75 -13.10
N SER A 43 13.28 10.47 -12.88
CA SER A 43 13.47 11.85 -13.32
C SER A 43 14.45 11.87 -14.50
N GLU A 44 14.29 12.85 -15.41
CA GLU A 44 15.21 13.04 -16.54
C GLU A 44 16.64 13.40 -16.11
N ILE A 45 16.82 13.81 -14.86
CA ILE A 45 18.11 14.18 -14.26
C ILE A 45 18.86 12.94 -13.74
N ASP A 46 18.20 11.77 -13.66
CA ASP A 46 18.77 10.56 -13.11
C ASP A 46 19.86 9.97 -14.03
N THR A 47 20.97 9.52 -13.45
CA THR A 47 21.98 8.76 -14.21
C THR A 47 21.41 7.44 -14.74
N ASN A 48 22.01 6.87 -15.79
CA ASN A 48 21.60 5.57 -16.33
C ASN A 48 21.54 4.46 -15.26
N PHE A 49 22.50 4.47 -14.33
CA PHE A 49 22.53 3.55 -13.20
C PHE A 49 21.32 3.76 -12.27
N LEU A 50 21.08 5.00 -11.83
CA LEU A 50 19.98 5.31 -10.91
C LEU A 50 18.61 5.03 -11.55
N THR A 51 18.46 5.31 -12.84
CA THR A 51 17.27 4.98 -13.63
C THR A 51 17.01 3.48 -13.65
N THR A 52 18.05 2.66 -13.85
CA THR A 52 17.93 1.20 -13.88
C THR A 52 17.48 0.67 -12.52
N VAL A 53 18.13 1.13 -11.43
CA VAL A 53 17.78 0.73 -10.07
C VAL A 53 16.36 1.15 -9.70
N LYS A 54 15.96 2.40 -9.98
CA LYS A 54 14.59 2.89 -9.75
C LYS A 54 13.56 2.05 -10.49
N LYS A 55 13.81 1.70 -11.76
CA LYS A 55 12.90 0.86 -12.56
C LYS A 55 12.74 -0.54 -11.96
N LEU A 56 13.84 -1.18 -11.54
CA LEU A 56 13.79 -2.50 -10.91
C LEU A 56 12.98 -2.48 -9.61
N ILE A 57 13.24 -1.49 -8.75
CA ILE A 57 12.53 -1.33 -7.48
C ILE A 57 11.04 -1.01 -7.72
N LEU A 58 10.74 -0.10 -8.65
CA LEU A 58 9.36 0.25 -9.01
C LEU A 58 8.58 -0.97 -9.50
N ASN A 59 9.19 -1.81 -10.34
CA ASN A 59 8.54 -3.00 -10.86
C ASN A 59 8.26 -4.03 -9.75
N ASP A 60 9.23 -4.29 -8.87
CA ASP A 60 9.04 -5.19 -7.72
C ASP A 60 7.94 -4.66 -6.78
N LEU A 61 7.94 -3.36 -6.45
CA LEU A 61 6.93 -2.75 -5.59
C LEU A 61 5.53 -2.77 -6.23
N LYS A 62 5.42 -2.54 -7.54
CA LYS A 62 4.14 -2.64 -8.26
C LYS A 62 3.59 -4.05 -8.22
N TYR A 63 4.42 -5.05 -8.51
CA TYR A 63 4.04 -6.45 -8.46
C TYR A 63 3.52 -6.86 -7.07
N ARG A 64 4.26 -6.50 -6.02
CA ARG A 64 3.83 -6.75 -4.63
C ARG A 64 2.54 -6.02 -4.27
N ARG A 65 2.37 -4.77 -4.74
CA ARG A 65 1.15 -3.98 -4.55
C ARG A 65 -0.05 -4.63 -5.25
N GLU A 66 0.12 -5.21 -6.44
CA GLU A 66 -0.99 -5.87 -7.13
C GLU A 66 -1.44 -7.13 -6.40
N ILE A 67 -0.48 -7.96 -5.94
CA ILE A 67 -0.78 -9.19 -5.19
C ILE A 67 -1.50 -8.88 -3.88
N MET A 68 -1.00 -7.92 -3.11
CA MET A 68 -1.52 -7.60 -1.77
C MET A 68 -2.53 -6.44 -1.79
N GLY A 69 -2.79 -5.82 -2.94
CA GLY A 69 -3.49 -4.54 -3.01
C GLY A 69 -4.88 -4.59 -2.42
N LEU A 70 -5.62 -5.67 -2.70
CA LEU A 70 -6.98 -5.86 -2.22
C LEU A 70 -7.04 -6.02 -0.70
N ILE A 71 -6.19 -6.88 -0.12
CA ILE A 71 -6.22 -7.12 1.32
C ILE A 71 -5.77 -5.89 2.10
N LEU A 72 -4.76 -5.17 1.59
CA LEU A 72 -4.30 -3.93 2.20
C LEU A 72 -5.35 -2.82 2.07
N ALA A 73 -6.06 -2.73 0.94
CA ALA A 73 -7.13 -1.78 0.74
C ALA A 73 -8.33 -2.04 1.67
N LYS A 74 -8.75 -3.30 1.82
CA LYS A 74 -9.80 -3.70 2.78
C LYS A 74 -9.39 -3.38 4.22
N SER A 75 -8.16 -3.73 4.59
CA SER A 75 -7.60 -3.41 5.91
C SER A 75 -7.60 -1.91 6.18
N SER A 76 -7.28 -1.11 5.16
CA SER A 76 -7.30 0.36 5.23
C SER A 76 -8.72 0.92 5.35
N ALA A 77 -9.69 0.31 4.65
CA ALA A 77 -11.09 0.75 4.69
C ALA A 77 -11.72 0.53 6.07
N LEU A 78 -11.34 -0.57 6.74
CA LEU A 78 -11.79 -0.92 8.09
C LEU A 78 -11.10 -0.12 9.19
N ASP A 79 -9.95 0.51 8.91
CA ASP A 79 -9.28 1.41 9.84
C ASP A 79 -9.86 2.83 9.70
N TYR A 80 -10.46 3.34 10.77
CA TYR A 80 -11.06 4.68 10.80
C TYR A 80 -10.11 5.77 10.31
N ARG A 81 -8.80 5.66 10.60
CA ARG A 81 -7.77 6.64 10.21
C ARG A 81 -7.58 6.72 8.68
N PHE A 82 -7.92 5.65 7.97
CA PHE A 82 -7.69 5.51 6.53
C PHE A 82 -8.97 5.25 5.73
N ARG A 83 -10.14 5.37 6.36
CA ARG A 83 -11.46 5.10 5.77
C ARG A 83 -11.73 5.83 4.45
N GLU A 84 -11.20 7.04 4.28
CA GLU A 84 -11.36 7.83 3.06
C GLU A 84 -10.56 7.28 1.86
N LEU A 85 -9.63 6.36 2.10
CA LEU A 85 -8.83 5.67 1.09
C LEU A 85 -8.23 6.64 0.04
N LYS A 86 -7.75 7.82 0.46
CA LYS A 86 -7.25 8.89 -0.43
C LYS A 86 -6.14 8.46 -1.39
N PHE A 87 -5.53 7.32 -1.12
CA PHE A 87 -4.49 6.71 -1.94
C PHE A 87 -5.05 5.76 -3.01
N LEU A 88 -6.36 5.60 -3.17
CA LEU A 88 -7.00 4.80 -4.23
C LEU A 88 -7.79 5.70 -5.20
N SER A 89 -8.02 5.22 -6.43
CA SER A 89 -8.98 5.85 -7.34
C SER A 89 -10.41 5.65 -6.86
N GLU A 90 -11.36 6.44 -7.37
CA GLU A 90 -12.77 6.27 -7.00
C GLU A 90 -13.32 4.89 -7.42
N GLU A 91 -12.88 4.34 -8.55
CA GLU A 91 -13.29 2.97 -8.96
C GLU A 91 -12.72 1.90 -8.02
N GLU A 92 -11.45 2.04 -7.61
CA GLU A 92 -10.81 1.14 -6.64
C GLU A 92 -11.56 1.19 -5.29
N LYS A 93 -11.94 2.38 -4.82
CA LYS A 93 -12.69 2.56 -3.57
C LYS A 93 -14.05 1.86 -3.61
N GLU A 94 -14.81 2.11 -4.67
CA GLU A 94 -16.15 1.51 -4.83
C GLU A 94 -16.07 -0.02 -4.84
N THR A 95 -15.06 -0.57 -5.52
CA THR A 95 -14.80 -2.00 -5.57
C THR A 95 -14.51 -2.58 -4.18
N VAL A 96 -13.67 -1.90 -3.39
CA VAL A 96 -13.32 -2.34 -2.02
C VAL A 96 -14.55 -2.36 -1.12
N TRP A 97 -15.37 -1.31 -1.13
CA TRP A 97 -16.58 -1.24 -0.31
C TRP A 97 -17.64 -2.26 -0.72
N LYS A 98 -17.87 -2.46 -2.03
CA LYS A 98 -18.77 -3.50 -2.54
C LYS A 98 -18.35 -4.90 -2.10
N GLN A 99 -17.05 -5.20 -2.14
CA GLN A 99 -16.56 -6.49 -1.68
C GLN A 99 -16.72 -6.68 -0.16
N LEU A 100 -16.42 -5.65 0.63
CA LEU A 100 -16.64 -5.70 2.08
C LEU A 100 -18.12 -5.90 2.44
N GLU A 101 -19.03 -5.22 1.72
CA GLU A 101 -20.47 -5.40 1.91
C GLU A 101 -20.92 -6.83 1.56
N ASN A 102 -20.40 -7.40 0.47
CA ASN A 102 -20.68 -8.77 0.08
C ASN A 102 -20.14 -9.79 1.10
N GLU A 103 -18.95 -9.56 1.65
CA GLU A 103 -18.37 -10.38 2.72
C GLU A 103 -19.22 -10.29 4.00
N LEU A 104 -19.65 -9.08 4.37
CA LEU A 104 -20.53 -8.87 5.52
C LEU A 104 -21.89 -9.58 5.34
N LYS A 105 -22.50 -9.50 4.16
CA LYS A 105 -23.76 -10.22 3.85
C LYS A 105 -23.61 -11.73 3.98
N LYS A 106 -22.48 -12.28 3.53
CA LYS A 106 -22.17 -13.71 3.69
C LYS A 106 -22.05 -14.09 5.17
N LEU A 107 -21.33 -13.30 5.96
CA LEU A 107 -21.18 -13.52 7.40
C LEU A 107 -22.54 -13.47 8.12
N ILE A 108 -23.38 -12.48 7.84
CA ILE A 108 -24.70 -12.35 8.48
C ILE A 108 -25.65 -13.50 8.12
N SER A 109 -25.48 -14.06 6.91
CA SER A 109 -26.28 -15.20 6.42
C SER A 109 -25.75 -16.54 6.94
N ASP A 110 -24.59 -16.56 7.60
CA ASP A 110 -23.98 -17.75 8.16
C ASP A 110 -24.67 -18.15 9.48
N PRO A 111 -25.31 -19.34 9.55
CA PRO A 111 -26.04 -19.77 10.74
C PRO A 111 -25.17 -19.98 11.99
N GLU A 112 -23.83 -20.07 11.86
CA GLU A 112 -22.94 -20.23 13.01
C GLU A 112 -22.68 -18.93 13.80
N ILE A 113 -22.91 -17.75 13.20
CA ILE A 113 -22.68 -16.44 13.87
C ILE A 113 -23.87 -16.02 14.75
N LYS A 114 -25.02 -16.70 14.63
CA LYS A 114 -26.25 -16.42 15.41
C LYS A 114 -26.33 -17.15 16.76
N LYS A 115 -25.28 -17.89 17.17
CA LYS A 115 -25.23 -18.59 18.46
C LYS A 115 -24.58 -17.77 19.56
#